data_AF-R8B011-F1
#
_entry.id   AF-R8B011-F1
#
_cell.length_a   1.000
_cell.length_b   1.000
_cell.length_c   1.000
_cell.angle_alpha   90.00
_cell.angle_beta   90.00
_cell.angle_gamma   90.00
#
_symmetry.space_group_name_H-M   'P 1'
#
loop_
_entity.id
_entity.type
_entity.pdbx_description
1 polymer ?
#
loop_
_entity_poly.entity_id
_entity_poly.type
_entity_poly.pdbx_seq_one_letter_code
_entity_poly.pdbx_strand_id
1 'polypeptide(L)'
;MPRITLVTLLAAVLFFPTLASAAQISASYQVNLNSSDPGLVVHSSDIADNPFTFDLNEGDSEYFTLFKIWTGESAVNDDDQLSQPISVDFSFTSPEVMTGSVDGETVGVKDGFWGHYQAGELTWDGPLDLVFGALGDGLLRVTLFDAVFNEGYLFGLHDGEYYGAKVKAKIELLSDASQVPEPGTLALLGLGLLGLTLRARRRAS
;
A
#
# COMPACT_ATOMS: atom_id res chain seq x y z
N MET A 1 19.32 -65.38 30.26
CA MET A 1 19.27 -63.92 30.48
C MET A 1 19.13 -63.22 29.13
N PRO A 2 17.96 -62.68 28.76
CA PRO A 2 17.81 -61.96 27.50
C PRO A 2 18.14 -60.47 27.70
N ARG A 3 18.94 -59.91 26.78
CA ARG A 3 19.20 -58.46 26.69
C ARG A 3 18.11 -57.85 25.81
N ILE A 4 17.29 -56.99 26.40
CA ILE A 4 16.34 -56.13 25.68
C ILE A 4 17.11 -54.86 25.31
N THR A 5 17.42 -54.69 24.02
CA THR A 5 17.98 -53.44 23.49
C THR A 5 16.82 -52.52 23.14
N LEU A 6 16.60 -51.49 23.96
CA LEU A 6 15.62 -50.44 23.74
C LEU A 6 16.21 -49.44 22.74
N VAL A 7 15.65 -49.36 21.53
CA VAL A 7 15.96 -48.30 20.56
C VAL A 7 14.91 -47.21 20.73
N THR A 8 15.27 -46.12 21.41
CA THR A 8 14.47 -44.90 21.49
C THR A 8 14.78 -44.02 20.29
N LEU A 9 13.84 -43.89 19.36
CA LEU A 9 13.90 -42.90 18.28
C LEU A 9 13.44 -41.54 18.84
N LEU A 10 14.36 -40.58 18.93
CA LEU A 10 14.08 -39.21 19.37
C LEU A 10 13.55 -38.41 18.18
N ALA A 11 12.23 -38.17 18.13
CA ALA A 11 11.63 -37.19 17.22
C ALA A 11 11.69 -35.80 17.88
N ALA A 12 12.71 -35.01 17.54
CA ALA A 12 12.79 -33.61 17.96
C ALA A 12 11.99 -32.75 16.95
N VAL A 13 10.74 -32.44 17.29
CA VAL A 13 9.96 -31.41 16.59
C VAL A 13 10.51 -30.06 17.04
N LEU A 14 11.29 -29.40 16.18
CA LEU A 14 11.77 -28.04 16.40
C LEU A 14 10.60 -27.07 16.20
N PHE A 15 9.92 -26.72 17.29
CA PHE A 15 9.07 -25.53 17.33
C PHE A 15 9.98 -24.31 17.42
N PHE A 16 10.25 -23.64 16.31
CA PHE A 16 10.85 -22.32 16.33
C PHE A 16 9.73 -21.30 16.59
N PRO A 17 9.83 -20.45 17.63
CA PRO A 17 8.94 -19.31 17.75
C PRO A 17 9.23 -18.36 16.60
N THR A 18 8.20 -17.99 15.83
CA THR A 18 8.28 -16.85 14.92
C THR A 18 8.42 -15.59 15.78
N LEU A 19 9.54 -14.90 15.67
CA LEU A 19 9.66 -13.56 16.24
C LEU A 19 8.83 -12.65 15.33
N ALA A 20 7.76 -12.06 15.87
CA ALA A 20 7.07 -10.96 15.19
C ALA A 20 8.08 -9.81 15.01
N SER A 21 8.37 -9.48 13.76
CA SER A 21 9.20 -8.34 13.38
C SER A 21 8.33 -7.40 12.56
N ALA A 22 8.46 -6.09 12.77
CA ALA A 22 7.81 -5.12 11.90
C ALA A 22 8.29 -5.33 10.45
N ALA A 23 7.35 -5.32 9.52
CA ALA A 23 7.63 -5.33 8.09
C ALA A 23 7.94 -3.90 7.65
N GLN A 24 9.07 -3.73 6.97
CA GLN A 24 9.39 -2.45 6.33
C GLN A 24 8.48 -2.27 5.11
N ILE A 25 7.73 -1.18 5.10
CA ILE A 25 6.94 -0.73 3.97
C ILE A 25 7.76 0.32 3.22
N SER A 26 8.03 0.08 1.94
CA SER A 26 8.74 1.02 1.08
C SER A 26 7.98 1.15 -0.23
N ALA A 27 7.56 2.37 -0.56
CA ALA A 27 6.72 2.61 -1.73
C ALA A 27 6.87 4.03 -2.30
N SER A 28 6.41 4.20 -3.53
CA SER A 28 6.18 5.48 -4.18
C SER A 28 4.75 5.57 -4.68
N TYR A 29 4.30 6.77 -5.02
CA TYR A 29 3.00 6.99 -5.62
C TYR A 29 3.05 7.98 -6.78
N GLN A 30 2.05 7.93 -7.66
CA GLN A 30 1.82 8.89 -8.74
C GLN A 30 0.34 9.26 -8.79
N VAL A 31 0.04 10.55 -8.85
CA VAL A 31 -1.34 11.06 -8.97
C VAL A 31 -1.65 11.32 -10.44
N ASN A 32 -2.74 10.74 -10.94
CA ASN A 32 -3.27 11.00 -12.27
C ASN A 32 -4.60 11.73 -12.14
N LEU A 33 -4.74 12.89 -12.78
CA LEU A 33 -5.90 13.76 -12.62
C LEU A 33 -6.26 14.45 -13.94
N ASN A 34 -7.46 15.03 -14.00
CA ASN A 34 -7.86 15.88 -15.09
C ASN A 34 -7.27 17.29 -14.94
N SER A 35 -6.20 17.58 -15.69
CA SER A 35 -5.52 18.88 -15.65
C SER A 35 -5.90 19.81 -16.81
N SER A 36 -7.01 19.55 -17.51
CA SER A 36 -7.44 20.33 -18.67
C SER A 36 -8.93 20.17 -18.94
N ASP A 37 -9.52 21.19 -19.57
CA ASP A 37 -10.91 21.14 -20.03
C ASP A 37 -11.15 20.01 -21.05
N PRO A 38 -12.35 19.39 -21.07
CA PRO A 38 -13.54 19.75 -20.29
C PRO A 38 -13.56 19.19 -18.86
N GLY A 39 -14.33 19.85 -17.99
CA GLY A 39 -14.52 19.48 -16.59
C GLY A 39 -13.51 20.15 -15.66
N LEU A 40 -13.74 20.04 -14.35
CA LEU A 40 -12.98 20.76 -13.33
C LEU A 40 -11.48 20.52 -13.53
N VAL A 41 -10.72 21.59 -13.79
CA VAL A 41 -9.27 21.53 -13.95
C VAL A 41 -8.64 21.46 -12.56
N VAL A 42 -7.99 20.33 -12.28
CA VAL A 42 -7.38 20.03 -11.00
C VAL A 42 -5.86 20.02 -11.10
N HIS A 43 -5.21 20.36 -9.99
CA HIS A 43 -3.78 20.31 -9.81
C HIS A 43 -3.44 19.56 -8.52
N SER A 44 -2.23 19.00 -8.48
CA SER A 44 -1.70 18.36 -7.28
C SER A 44 -0.23 18.67 -7.04
N SER A 45 0.20 18.53 -5.78
CA SER A 45 1.60 18.63 -5.37
C SER A 45 1.90 17.72 -4.20
N ASP A 46 3.05 17.06 -4.24
CA ASP A 46 3.48 16.13 -3.20
C ASP A 46 3.68 16.86 -1.86
N ILE A 47 3.20 16.23 -0.79
CA ILE A 47 3.43 16.64 0.61
C ILE A 47 4.32 15.61 1.31
N ALA A 48 4.03 14.31 1.10
CA ALA A 48 4.85 13.23 1.61
C ALA A 48 6.16 13.12 0.82
N ASP A 49 7.17 12.53 1.46
CA ASP A 49 8.33 12.03 0.73
C ASP A 49 7.87 10.98 -0.30
N ASN A 50 8.42 11.07 -1.52
CA ASN A 50 8.08 10.17 -2.61
C ASN A 50 9.38 9.78 -3.34
N PRO A 51 9.97 8.61 -3.03
CA PRO A 51 9.42 7.49 -2.26
C PRO A 51 9.40 7.72 -0.74
N PHE A 52 8.52 6.99 -0.04
CA PHE A 52 8.41 6.95 1.43
C PHE A 52 8.76 5.57 2.00
N THR A 53 9.11 5.54 3.29
CA THR A 53 9.40 4.30 4.03
C THR A 53 9.02 4.43 5.50
N PHE A 54 8.44 3.37 6.06
CA PHE A 54 8.16 3.22 7.50
C PHE A 54 8.00 1.73 7.84
N ASP A 55 8.00 1.39 9.11
CA ASP A 55 7.83 0.01 9.57
C ASP A 55 6.42 -0.18 10.17
N LEU A 56 5.75 -1.28 9.82
CA LEU A 56 4.45 -1.67 10.40
C LEU A 56 4.53 -3.09 10.98
N ASN A 57 3.94 -3.32 12.16
CA ASN A 57 3.63 -4.68 12.59
C ASN A 57 2.28 -5.13 12.01
N GLU A 58 2.04 -6.45 12.02
CA GLU A 58 0.72 -6.98 11.72
C GLU A 58 -0.34 -6.37 12.64
N GLY A 59 -1.41 -5.84 12.04
CA GLY A 59 -2.49 -5.11 12.71
C GLY A 59 -2.22 -3.61 12.88
N ASP A 60 -1.02 -3.12 12.59
CA ASP A 60 -0.70 -1.68 12.67
C ASP A 60 -1.11 -0.92 11.40
N SER A 61 -1.22 0.40 11.55
CA SER A 61 -1.49 1.33 10.46
C SER A 61 -0.73 2.63 10.62
N GLU A 62 -0.33 3.24 9.51
CA GLU A 62 0.26 4.57 9.48
C GLU A 62 -0.64 5.55 8.73
N TYR A 63 -0.78 6.77 9.28
CA TYR A 63 -1.54 7.86 8.69
C TYR A 63 -0.62 8.99 8.28
N PHE A 64 -0.73 9.44 7.05
CA PHE A 64 0.05 10.59 6.58
C PHE A 64 -0.69 11.35 5.47
N THR A 65 -0.20 12.55 5.16
CA THR A 65 -0.72 13.36 4.05
C THR A 65 0.11 13.07 2.82
N LEU A 66 -0.49 12.53 1.76
CA LEU A 66 0.22 12.21 0.52
C LEU A 66 0.50 13.47 -0.27
N PHE A 67 -0.55 14.15 -0.72
CA PHE A 67 -0.45 15.29 -1.62
C PHE A 67 -1.51 16.34 -1.28
N LYS A 68 -1.33 17.51 -1.86
CA LYS A 68 -2.31 18.59 -1.86
C LYS A 68 -3.04 18.60 -3.20
N ILE A 69 -4.35 18.87 -3.17
CA ILE A 69 -5.21 19.00 -4.35
C ILE A 69 -5.87 20.37 -4.37
N TRP A 70 -5.96 20.99 -5.55
CA TRP A 70 -6.65 22.27 -5.73
C TRP A 70 -7.09 22.48 -7.17
N THR A 71 -7.88 23.53 -7.41
CA THR A 71 -8.18 24.04 -8.75
C THR A 71 -7.70 25.49 -8.92
N GLY A 72 -7.34 25.85 -10.15
CA GLY A 72 -7.05 27.23 -10.54
C GLY A 72 -8.27 28.01 -11.03
N GLU A 73 -9.45 27.39 -11.04
CA GLU A 73 -10.67 28.01 -11.52
C GLU A 73 -11.31 28.90 -10.44
N SER A 74 -11.86 30.04 -10.88
CA SER A 74 -12.53 31.00 -10.00
C SER A 74 -14.02 30.71 -9.82
N ALA A 75 -14.59 29.77 -10.58
CA ALA A 75 -15.99 29.38 -10.49
C ALA A 75 -16.18 28.01 -11.14
N VAL A 76 -17.09 27.21 -10.58
CA VAL A 76 -17.61 26.00 -11.22
C VAL A 76 -18.49 26.44 -12.39
N ASN A 77 -18.28 25.88 -13.57
CA ASN A 77 -19.06 26.08 -14.77
C ASN A 77 -20.01 24.88 -14.98
N ASP A 78 -20.61 24.78 -16.16
CA ASP A 78 -21.55 23.69 -16.44
C ASP A 78 -20.85 22.38 -16.81
N ASP A 79 -19.67 22.47 -17.42
CA ASP A 79 -18.83 21.31 -17.72
C ASP A 79 -18.12 20.77 -16.47
N ASP A 80 -17.81 21.63 -15.50
CA ASP A 80 -17.17 21.25 -14.23
C ASP A 80 -18.04 20.37 -13.33
N GLN A 81 -19.35 20.37 -13.55
CA GLN A 81 -20.31 19.51 -12.84
C GLN A 81 -20.34 18.07 -13.38
N LEU A 82 -19.56 17.77 -14.43
CA LEU A 82 -19.35 16.40 -14.89
C LEU A 82 -18.14 15.81 -14.14
N SER A 83 -18.37 14.69 -13.46
CA SER A 83 -17.29 13.95 -12.81
C SER A 83 -16.16 13.61 -13.79
N GLN A 84 -14.93 13.84 -13.35
CA GLN A 84 -13.72 13.45 -14.05
C GLN A 84 -12.92 12.46 -13.22
N PRO A 85 -12.34 11.42 -13.83
CA PRO A 85 -11.60 10.40 -13.11
C PRO A 85 -10.30 10.97 -12.50
N ILE A 86 -9.95 10.47 -11.33
CA ILE A 86 -8.67 10.68 -10.66
C ILE A 86 -8.19 9.33 -10.14
N SER A 87 -6.88 9.10 -10.15
CA SER A 87 -6.32 7.88 -9.57
C SER A 87 -4.98 8.15 -8.88
N VAL A 88 -4.65 7.28 -7.92
CA VAL A 88 -3.32 7.24 -7.31
C VAL A 88 -2.72 5.85 -7.52
N ASP A 89 -1.70 5.79 -8.35
CA ASP A 89 -0.94 4.57 -8.60
C ASP A 89 0.12 4.40 -7.52
N PHE A 90 0.06 3.31 -6.77
CA PHE A 90 1.07 2.93 -5.79
C PHE A 90 2.03 1.88 -6.37
N SER A 91 3.32 2.05 -6.07
CA SER A 91 4.36 1.08 -6.39
C SER A 91 5.14 0.73 -5.13
N PHE A 92 4.90 -0.47 -4.60
CA PHE A 92 5.59 -1.01 -3.44
C PHE A 92 6.84 -1.78 -3.88
N THR A 93 7.89 -1.64 -3.08
CA THR A 93 9.17 -2.35 -3.24
C THR A 93 9.48 -3.25 -2.04
N SER A 94 8.80 -3.04 -0.92
CA SER A 94 8.85 -3.85 0.30
C SER A 94 7.46 -3.84 0.96
N PRO A 95 6.97 -4.98 1.51
CA PRO A 95 7.66 -6.25 1.72
C PRO A 95 7.89 -7.10 0.45
N GLU A 96 7.14 -6.82 -0.61
CA GLU A 96 7.30 -7.42 -1.94
C GLU A 96 7.03 -6.35 -3.01
N VAL A 97 7.45 -6.63 -4.25
CA VAL A 97 7.11 -5.76 -5.38
C VAL A 97 5.62 -5.93 -5.71
N MET A 98 4.84 -4.89 -5.47
CA MET A 98 3.40 -4.86 -5.75
C MET A 98 3.02 -3.52 -6.36
N THR A 99 1.98 -3.50 -7.17
CA THR A 99 1.42 -2.28 -7.75
C THR A 99 -0.09 -2.32 -7.70
N GLY A 100 -0.73 -1.17 -7.53
CA GLY A 100 -2.18 -1.03 -7.63
C GLY A 100 -2.60 0.43 -7.67
N SER A 101 -3.84 0.66 -8.08
CA SER A 101 -4.43 2.00 -8.14
C SER A 101 -5.56 2.13 -7.12
N VAL A 102 -5.67 3.29 -6.50
CA VAL A 102 -6.92 3.74 -5.87
C VAL A 102 -7.58 4.71 -6.85
N ASP A 103 -8.75 4.31 -7.36
CA ASP A 103 -9.52 5.10 -8.30
C ASP A 103 -10.57 5.96 -7.57
N GLY A 104 -10.95 7.06 -8.20
CA GLY A 104 -11.97 7.98 -7.70
C GLY A 104 -12.38 8.99 -8.75
N GLU A 105 -13.11 10.01 -8.30
CA GLU A 105 -13.62 11.08 -9.14
C GLU A 105 -13.41 12.45 -8.51
N THR A 106 -13.25 13.45 -9.37
CA THR A 106 -13.30 14.87 -9.00
C THR A 106 -14.47 15.53 -9.71
N VAL A 107 -15.19 16.42 -9.03
CA VAL A 107 -16.32 17.15 -9.60
C VAL A 107 -16.45 18.54 -8.97
N GLY A 108 -16.84 19.52 -9.77
CA GLY A 108 -17.24 20.84 -9.29
C GLY A 108 -18.68 20.81 -8.81
N VAL A 109 -18.92 21.26 -7.59
CA VAL A 109 -20.25 21.29 -6.98
C VAL A 109 -20.78 22.71 -6.85
N LYS A 110 -22.10 22.88 -7.06
CA LYS A 110 -22.85 24.12 -6.80
C LYS A 110 -24.03 23.80 -5.89
N ASP A 111 -24.12 24.44 -4.73
CA ASP A 111 -25.24 24.27 -3.80
C ASP A 111 -25.74 25.62 -3.23
N GLY A 112 -26.88 25.57 -2.56
CA GLY A 112 -27.56 26.72 -1.96
C GLY A 112 -28.50 27.46 -2.91
N PHE A 113 -29.32 28.35 -2.34
CA PHE A 113 -30.24 29.19 -3.12
C PHE A 113 -29.40 30.05 -4.09
N TRP A 114 -29.67 29.96 -5.40
CA TRP A 114 -28.88 30.58 -6.49
C TRP A 114 -27.42 30.10 -6.68
N GLY A 115 -27.01 28.95 -6.13
CA GLY A 115 -25.67 28.42 -6.37
C GLY A 115 -24.55 29.24 -5.71
N HIS A 116 -24.85 29.82 -4.55
CA HIS A 116 -23.90 30.65 -3.80
C HIS A 116 -22.78 29.87 -3.14
N TYR A 117 -22.89 28.55 -2.96
CA TYR A 117 -21.80 27.71 -2.52
C TYR A 117 -21.20 26.98 -3.71
N GLN A 118 -19.87 26.99 -3.81
CA GLN A 118 -19.12 26.26 -4.82
C GLN A 118 -17.91 25.59 -4.18
N ALA A 119 -17.57 24.39 -4.64
CA ALA A 119 -16.35 23.69 -4.24
C ALA A 119 -15.91 22.70 -5.32
N GLY A 120 -14.67 22.22 -5.23
CA GLY A 120 -14.28 20.95 -5.81
C GLY A 120 -14.46 19.84 -4.79
N GLU A 121 -14.99 18.70 -5.22
CA GLU A 121 -15.16 17.50 -4.41
C GLU A 121 -14.32 16.37 -5.01
N LEU A 122 -13.63 15.65 -4.14
CA LEU A 122 -12.84 14.46 -4.43
C LEU A 122 -13.41 13.29 -3.63
N THR A 123 -13.79 12.24 -4.34
CA THR A 123 -14.35 11.01 -3.73
C THR A 123 -13.61 9.79 -4.27
N TRP A 124 -13.23 8.87 -3.39
CA TRP A 124 -12.56 7.62 -3.76
C TRP A 124 -13.54 6.44 -3.78
N ASP A 125 -13.34 5.50 -4.71
CA ASP A 125 -14.24 4.35 -4.91
C ASP A 125 -14.10 3.27 -3.82
N GLY A 126 -13.00 3.29 -3.08
CA GLY A 126 -12.73 2.35 -2.00
C GLY A 126 -11.24 2.16 -1.73
N PRO A 127 -10.89 1.25 -0.82
CA PRO A 127 -9.51 0.93 -0.53
C PRO A 127 -8.89 0.05 -1.62
N LEU A 128 -7.56 0.13 -1.73
CA LEU A 128 -6.74 -0.81 -2.50
C LEU A 128 -6.23 -1.91 -1.56
N ASP A 129 -6.55 -3.16 -1.89
CA ASP A 129 -6.06 -4.35 -1.21
C ASP A 129 -4.98 -5.04 -2.03
N LEU A 130 -3.80 -5.22 -1.43
CA LEU A 130 -2.64 -5.85 -2.04
C LEU A 130 -2.30 -7.13 -1.27
N VAL A 131 -2.49 -8.27 -1.93
CA VAL A 131 -2.12 -9.58 -1.40
C VAL A 131 -0.66 -9.87 -1.75
N PHE A 132 0.11 -10.37 -0.78
CA PHE A 132 1.52 -10.69 -0.96
C PHE A 132 1.95 -11.96 -0.23
N GLY A 133 3.19 -12.37 -0.47
CA GLY A 133 3.78 -13.57 0.10
C GLY A 133 3.51 -14.81 -0.74
N ALA A 134 4.40 -15.79 -0.61
CA ALA A 134 4.38 -17.00 -1.45
C ALA A 134 3.12 -17.87 -1.27
N LEU A 135 2.41 -17.73 -0.14
CA LEU A 135 1.14 -18.41 0.13
C LEU A 135 -0.09 -17.52 -0.14
N GLY A 136 0.09 -16.25 -0.49
CA GLY A 136 -0.98 -15.28 -0.70
C GLY A 136 -1.77 -14.96 0.57
N ASP A 137 -1.10 -14.97 1.72
CA ASP A 137 -1.69 -14.76 3.04
C ASP A 137 -1.31 -13.43 3.69
N GLY A 138 -0.35 -12.70 3.11
CA GLY A 138 -0.07 -11.31 3.46
C GLY A 138 -1.09 -10.37 2.83
N LEU A 139 -1.53 -9.36 3.57
CA LEU A 139 -2.50 -8.37 3.10
C LEU A 139 -2.13 -6.97 3.57
N LEU A 140 -1.83 -6.10 2.61
CA LEU A 140 -1.65 -4.67 2.82
C LEU A 140 -2.87 -3.93 2.27
N ARG A 141 -3.41 -2.98 3.03
CA ARG A 141 -4.53 -2.13 2.61
C ARG A 141 -4.10 -0.67 2.54
N VAL A 142 -4.43 -0.01 1.45
CA VAL A 142 -4.28 1.43 1.27
C VAL A 142 -5.68 2.06 1.23
N THR A 143 -5.93 3.06 2.05
CA THR A 143 -7.19 3.82 2.07
C THR A 143 -6.89 5.29 1.88
N LEU A 144 -7.49 5.90 0.87
CA LEU A 144 -7.48 7.34 0.68
C LEU A 144 -8.74 7.96 1.28
N PHE A 145 -8.61 9.20 1.71
CA PHE A 145 -9.73 9.95 2.29
C PHE A 145 -10.21 11.01 1.31
N ASP A 146 -11.53 11.10 1.18
CA ASP A 146 -12.24 12.11 0.41
C ASP A 146 -11.87 13.52 0.90
N ALA A 147 -12.03 14.49 0.01
CA ALA A 147 -11.70 15.87 0.31
C ALA A 147 -12.61 16.85 -0.44
N VAL A 148 -12.91 17.97 0.22
CA VAL A 148 -13.51 19.14 -0.42
C VAL A 148 -12.45 20.23 -0.47
N PHE A 149 -12.29 20.88 -1.62
CA PHE A 149 -11.23 21.85 -1.88
C PHE A 149 -11.76 23.12 -2.55
N ASN A 150 -11.02 24.22 -2.38
CA ASN A 150 -11.28 25.52 -3.01
C ASN A 150 -12.70 26.05 -2.73
N GLU A 151 -13.26 25.72 -1.56
CA GLU A 151 -14.59 26.14 -1.11
C GLU A 151 -14.74 27.66 -1.15
N GLY A 152 -15.83 28.13 -1.77
CA GLY A 152 -16.15 29.54 -1.86
C GLY A 152 -17.63 29.83 -1.69
N TYR A 153 -17.91 31.06 -1.23
CA TYR A 153 -19.25 31.54 -0.96
C TYR A 153 -19.50 32.86 -1.70
N LEU A 154 -20.69 33.02 -2.28
CA LEU A 154 -21.23 34.21 -2.96
C LEU A 154 -20.50 34.64 -4.25
N PHE A 155 -19.19 34.42 -4.38
CA PHE A 155 -18.35 34.94 -5.47
C PHE A 155 -17.60 33.86 -6.27
N GLY A 156 -18.09 32.62 -6.24
CA GLY A 156 -17.44 31.48 -6.92
C GLY A 156 -16.50 30.71 -5.98
N LEU A 157 -15.54 30.01 -6.57
CA LEU A 157 -14.50 29.26 -5.87
C LEU A 157 -13.42 30.21 -5.35
N HIS A 158 -12.75 29.84 -4.26
CA HIS A 158 -11.47 30.45 -3.94
C HIS A 158 -10.38 29.73 -4.73
N ASP A 159 -9.81 30.36 -5.74
CA ASP A 159 -8.85 29.74 -6.65
C ASP A 159 -7.45 29.56 -6.04
N GLY A 160 -6.73 28.57 -6.56
CA GLY A 160 -5.31 28.36 -6.29
C GLY A 160 -5.01 27.48 -5.08
N GLU A 161 -3.73 27.16 -4.95
CA GLU A 161 -3.23 26.14 -4.03
C GLU A 161 -3.52 26.48 -2.56
N TYR A 162 -3.53 27.77 -2.19
CA TYR A 162 -3.74 28.19 -0.81
C TYR A 162 -5.07 27.68 -0.21
N TYR A 163 -6.11 27.58 -1.05
CA TYR A 163 -7.44 27.10 -0.67
C TYR A 163 -7.68 25.62 -1.00
N GLY A 164 -6.64 24.93 -1.47
CA GLY A 164 -6.68 23.49 -1.73
C GLY A 164 -6.84 22.65 -0.47
N ALA A 165 -7.09 21.35 -0.66
CA ALA A 165 -7.21 20.37 0.41
C ALA A 165 -5.98 19.45 0.49
N LYS A 166 -5.79 18.84 1.66
CA LYS A 166 -4.77 17.83 1.90
C LYS A 166 -5.39 16.44 1.80
N VAL A 167 -4.94 15.65 0.84
CA VAL A 167 -5.40 14.26 0.68
C VAL A 167 -4.57 13.37 1.60
N LYS A 168 -5.26 12.69 2.51
CA LYS A 168 -4.65 11.78 3.48
C LYS A 168 -4.69 10.35 2.96
N ALA A 169 -3.74 9.56 3.42
CA ALA A 169 -3.74 8.12 3.25
C ALA A 169 -3.59 7.43 4.61
N LYS A 170 -4.14 6.22 4.66
CA LYS A 170 -3.89 5.23 5.68
C LYS A 170 -3.35 3.98 5.01
N ILE A 171 -2.19 3.51 5.44
CA ILE A 171 -1.63 2.23 5.01
C ILE A 171 -1.66 1.28 6.20
N GLU A 172 -2.25 0.11 6.02
CA GLU A 172 -2.46 -0.90 7.07
C GLU A 172 -1.86 -2.23 6.66
N LEU A 173 -1.11 -2.86 7.58
CA LEU A 173 -0.68 -4.23 7.41
C LEU A 173 -1.69 -5.14 8.13
N LEU A 174 -2.69 -5.65 7.39
CA LEU A 174 -3.77 -6.43 7.98
C LEU A 174 -3.32 -7.84 8.35
N SER A 175 -2.47 -8.45 7.53
CA SER A 175 -1.80 -9.72 7.82
C SER A 175 -0.39 -9.70 7.25
N ASP A 176 0.59 -10.18 8.02
CA ASP A 176 1.93 -10.39 7.49
C ASP A 176 2.00 -11.76 6.80
N ALA A 177 2.83 -11.87 5.76
CA ALA A 177 2.93 -13.10 4.99
C ALA A 177 3.65 -14.19 5.79
N SER A 178 3.10 -15.42 5.78
CA SER A 178 3.78 -16.53 6.42
C SER A 178 5.10 -16.83 5.71
N GLN A 179 6.17 -16.96 6.49
CA GLN A 179 7.45 -17.43 5.99
C GLN A 179 7.31 -18.89 5.55
N VAL A 180 7.47 -19.16 4.25
CA VAL A 180 7.54 -20.54 3.74
C VAL A 180 8.88 -21.13 4.18
N PRO A 181 8.89 -22.22 4.99
CA PRO A 181 10.13 -22.87 5.36
C PRO A 181 10.88 -23.27 4.11
N GLU A 182 12.15 -22.87 4.01
CA GLU A 182 12.99 -23.27 2.87
C GLU A 182 12.85 -24.78 2.64
N PRO A 183 12.69 -25.24 1.39
CA PRO A 183 12.50 -26.65 1.13
C PRO A 183 13.62 -27.44 1.79
N GLY A 184 13.27 -28.44 2.61
CA GLY A 184 14.24 -29.33 3.27
C GLY A 184 15.19 -30.04 2.30
N THR A 185 15.01 -29.87 0.99
CA THR A 185 15.97 -30.25 -0.06
C THR A 185 17.33 -29.58 0.12
N LEU A 186 17.44 -28.36 0.66
CA LEU A 186 18.73 -27.75 0.99
C LEU A 186 19.40 -28.46 2.17
N ALA A 187 18.62 -28.81 3.20
CA ALA A 187 19.11 -29.63 4.30
C ALA A 187 19.53 -31.03 3.82
N LEU A 188 18.73 -31.65 2.93
CA LEU A 188 19.06 -32.95 2.32
C LEU A 188 20.26 -32.87 1.38
N LEU A 189 20.43 -31.79 0.64
CA LEU A 189 21.61 -31.52 -0.19
C LEU A 189 22.84 -31.38 0.70
N GLY A 190 22.74 -30.61 1.79
CA GLY A 190 23.80 -30.46 2.80
C GLY A 190 24.18 -31.81 3.41
N LEU A 191 23.21 -32.62 3.83
CA LEU A 191 23.42 -33.97 4.34
C LEU A 191 24.01 -34.91 3.27
N GLY A 192 23.56 -34.81 2.03
CA GLY A 192 24.08 -35.59 0.90
C GLY A 192 25.55 -35.27 0.59
N LEU A 193 25.91 -33.98 0.59
CA LEU A 193 27.30 -33.52 0.42
C LEU A 193 28.19 -33.94 1.60
N LEU A 194 27.70 -33.86 2.83
CA LEU A 194 28.36 -34.42 4.02
C LEU A 194 28.58 -35.93 3.89
N GLY A 195 27.59 -36.69 3.40
CA GLY A 195 27.72 -38.11 3.13
C GLY A 195 28.79 -38.44 2.09
N LEU A 196 28.87 -37.65 1.01
CA LEU A 196 29.87 -37.81 -0.05
C LEU A 196 31.30 -37.51 0.44
N THR A 197 31.49 -36.45 1.22
CA THR A 197 32.80 -36.09 1.78
C THR A 197 33.31 -37.14 2.77
N LEU A 198 32.44 -37.68 3.64
CA LEU A 198 32.76 -38.78 4.54
C LEU A 198 33.13 -40.06 3.78
N ARG A 199 32.43 -40.36 2.68
CA ARG A 199 32.74 -41.51 1.82
C ARG A 199 34.06 -41.35 1.06
N ALA A 200 34.37 -40.14 0.58
CA ALA A 200 35.63 -39.85 -0.10
C ALA A 200 36.84 -40.01 0.85
N ARG A 201 36.74 -39.54 2.10
CA ARG A 201 37.79 -39.72 3.12
C ARG A 201 38.09 -41.20 3.41
N ARG A 202 37.08 -42.06 3.48
CA ARG A 202 37.25 -43.51 3.69
C ARG A 202 37.93 -44.24 2.54
N ARG A 203 37.96 -43.67 1.33
CA ARG A 203 38.64 -44.28 0.17
C ARG A 203 40.10 -43.84 0.02
N ALA A 204 40.48 -42.75 0.68
CA ALA A 204 41.84 -42.18 0.62
C ALA A 204 42.73 -42.62 1.80
N SER A 205 42.19 -43.40 2.75
CA SER A 205 42.91 -44.10 3.83
C SER A 205 42.92 -45.58 3.53
#